data_AF-A0A2R3MSJ2-F1
#
_entry.id   AF-A0A2R3MSJ2-F1
#
_cell.length_a   1.000
_cell.length_b   1.000
_cell.length_c   1.000
_cell.angle_alpha   90.00
_cell.angle_beta   90.00
_cell.angle_gamma   90.00
#
_symmetry.space_group_name_H-M   'P 1'
#
loop_
_entity.id
_entity.type
_entity.pdbx_description
1 polymer ?
#
loop_
_entity_poly.entity_id
_entity_poly.type
_entity_poly.pdbx_seq_one_letter_code
_entity_poly.pdbx_strand_id
1 'polypeptide(L)'
;MKKEMRYLVPGDYMADPAVHVFNGRVYIYPSHDWESGIPENDNGDHFNMKDYHVFSTDDVMHGEIKDHGVVLATEDIPWAGRQLWDSDVAFKNGKYYMYFPLKDKNDIFRIGVAISDSPEGPFIPQPDPIKGSYSIDPAILDDGDGCYYMYFGGLWGGQLQRYRDNKALESAVLPTGDEPALPGRVVKLSDDMLQFAEEPRPVVILDENGTPLTAGDNERRFFEASWVHKYNGKYYFSYSTGDTHRLCYAIGDNPYGPFTYQGVILTPVVGWTTHHAIAEYKGKWYLFHHDCVPSNGRTWLRSLKVCELEYDSEGKIITIDGGGE
;
A
#
# COMPACT_ATOMS: atom_id res chain seq x y z
N MET A 1 -7.63 -24.56 -8.79
CA MET A 1 -6.65 -24.64 -9.91
C MET A 1 -5.56 -23.61 -9.63
N LYS A 2 -4.29 -23.93 -9.90
CA LYS A 2 -3.20 -22.98 -9.67
C LYS A 2 -3.38 -21.78 -10.60
N LYS A 3 -3.41 -20.56 -10.03
CA LYS A 3 -3.52 -19.32 -10.81
C LYS A 3 -2.25 -19.13 -11.64
N GLU A 4 -2.40 -18.61 -12.85
CA GLU A 4 -1.26 -18.17 -13.65
C GLU A 4 -0.67 -16.89 -13.04
N MET A 5 0.62 -16.92 -12.75
CA MET A 5 1.37 -15.82 -12.15
C MET A 5 2.36 -15.28 -13.17
N ARG A 6 2.34 -13.97 -13.41
CA ARG A 6 3.26 -13.30 -14.33
C ARG A 6 4.17 -12.35 -13.57
N TYR A 7 5.48 -12.49 -13.72
CA TYR A 7 6.43 -11.44 -13.33
C TYR A 7 6.45 -10.32 -14.35
N LEU A 8 6.43 -9.08 -13.87
CA LEU A 8 6.29 -7.89 -14.71
C LEU A 8 7.65 -7.28 -15.06
N VAL A 9 8.62 -7.33 -14.15
CA VAL A 9 9.92 -6.67 -14.29
C VAL A 9 11.05 -7.64 -13.92
N PRO A 10 11.30 -8.70 -14.71
CA PRO A 10 12.27 -9.75 -14.33
C PRO A 10 13.74 -9.30 -14.33
N GLY A 11 14.04 -8.12 -14.88
CA GLY A 11 15.39 -7.55 -14.95
C GLY A 11 15.75 -6.65 -13.78
N ASP A 12 14.81 -6.39 -12.86
CA ASP A 12 14.98 -5.45 -11.75
C ASP A 12 14.16 -5.88 -10.51
N TYR A 13 14.33 -5.17 -9.39
CA TYR A 13 13.61 -5.47 -8.14
C TYR A 13 12.58 -4.38 -7.83
N MET A 14 11.32 -4.69 -8.14
CA MET A 14 10.17 -3.80 -7.91
C MET A 14 9.22 -4.45 -6.92
N ALA A 15 8.73 -3.68 -5.95
CA ALA A 15 7.87 -4.15 -4.86
C ALA A 15 6.67 -3.23 -4.65
N ASP A 16 5.83 -3.54 -3.67
CA ASP A 16 4.74 -2.67 -3.17
C ASP A 16 3.96 -1.93 -4.29
N PRO A 17 3.27 -2.66 -5.18
CA PRO A 17 2.69 -2.04 -6.35
C PRO A 17 1.41 -1.29 -6.00
N ALA A 18 1.37 0.03 -6.21
CA ALA A 18 0.12 0.74 -6.43
C ALA A 18 -0.26 0.74 -7.93
N VAL A 19 -1.51 0.43 -8.24
CA VAL A 19 -1.94 0.23 -9.64
C VAL A 19 -3.21 0.98 -9.98
N HIS A 20 -3.16 1.75 -11.07
CA HIS A 20 -4.26 2.59 -11.53
C HIS A 20 -4.48 2.49 -13.03
N VAL A 21 -5.72 2.73 -13.45
CA VAL A 21 -6.06 2.87 -14.87
C VAL A 21 -6.22 4.34 -15.20
N PHE A 22 -5.22 4.91 -15.87
CA PHE A 22 -5.24 6.29 -16.35
C PHE A 22 -5.20 6.31 -17.86
N ASN A 23 -5.99 7.19 -18.49
CA ASN A 23 -6.03 7.34 -19.95
C ASN A 23 -6.26 5.99 -20.71
N GLY A 24 -7.01 5.07 -20.09
CA GLY A 24 -7.30 3.75 -20.65
C GLY A 24 -6.15 2.74 -20.61
N ARG A 25 -5.07 3.04 -19.89
CA ARG A 25 -3.88 2.20 -19.73
C ARG A 25 -3.60 1.92 -18.26
N VAL A 26 -3.02 0.76 -17.95
CA VAL A 26 -2.59 0.41 -16.60
C VAL A 26 -1.25 1.09 -16.32
N TYR A 27 -1.15 1.80 -15.19
CA TYR A 27 0.07 2.36 -14.62
C TYR A 27 0.35 1.70 -13.28
N ILE A 28 1.62 1.41 -13.02
CA ILE A 28 2.10 0.74 -11.81
C ILE A 28 3.18 1.61 -11.19
N TYR A 29 3.02 1.91 -9.90
CA TYR A 29 3.89 2.76 -9.08
C TYR A 29 4.49 1.94 -7.94
N PRO A 30 5.52 1.12 -8.21
CA PRO A 30 6.14 0.26 -7.21
C PRO A 30 7.24 0.98 -6.43
N SER A 31 7.58 0.47 -5.25
CA SER A 31 8.89 0.69 -4.62
C SER A 31 10.01 0.09 -5.47
N HIS A 32 11.18 0.74 -5.53
CA HIS A 32 12.37 0.22 -6.19
C HIS A 32 13.39 -0.30 -5.17
N ASP A 33 13.41 -1.63 -5.02
CA ASP A 33 14.32 -2.35 -4.14
C ASP A 33 15.74 -2.37 -4.71
N TRP A 34 16.75 -2.39 -3.83
CA TRP A 34 18.15 -2.58 -4.26
C TRP A 34 19.00 -3.18 -3.13
N GLU A 35 20.12 -3.80 -3.52
CA GLU A 35 21.08 -4.37 -2.58
C GLU A 35 21.89 -3.26 -1.90
N SER A 36 21.36 -2.71 -0.81
CA SER A 36 21.95 -1.58 -0.09
C SER A 36 23.18 -1.93 0.74
N GLY A 37 23.35 -3.22 1.08
CA GLY A 37 24.39 -3.70 1.99
C GLY A 37 24.11 -3.43 3.47
N ILE A 38 22.97 -2.82 3.82
CA ILE A 38 22.55 -2.62 5.21
C ILE A 38 22.03 -3.96 5.77
N PRO A 39 22.51 -4.42 6.95
CA PRO A 39 22.03 -5.66 7.55
C PRO A 39 20.53 -5.64 7.87
N GLU A 40 19.91 -6.82 7.78
CA GLU A 40 18.52 -7.04 8.15
C GLU A 40 18.27 -6.74 9.64
N ASN A 41 17.14 -6.08 9.93
CA ASN A 41 16.70 -5.78 11.29
C ASN A 41 15.19 -5.44 11.33
N ASP A 42 14.59 -5.49 12.52
CA ASP A 42 13.16 -5.26 12.74
C ASP A 42 12.71 -3.80 12.47
N ASN A 43 13.65 -2.85 12.38
CA ASN A 43 13.35 -1.47 12.01
C ASN A 43 13.17 -1.30 10.49
N GLY A 44 13.44 -2.34 9.71
CA GLY A 44 13.37 -2.32 8.26
C GLY A 44 14.48 -1.49 7.61
N ASP A 45 15.64 -1.30 8.25
CA ASP A 45 16.69 -0.42 7.69
C ASP A 45 17.30 -0.97 6.39
N HIS A 46 17.20 -2.28 6.16
CA HIS A 46 17.61 -2.97 4.94
C HIS A 46 16.68 -2.64 3.74
N PHE A 47 15.42 -2.24 3.99
CA PHE A 47 14.52 -1.64 3.00
C PHE A 47 14.88 -0.17 2.78
N ASN A 48 15.96 0.05 2.03
CA ASN A 48 16.57 1.37 1.85
C ASN A 48 16.36 1.96 0.45
N MET A 49 15.18 1.75 -0.12
CA MET A 49 14.78 2.30 -1.42
C MET A 49 14.90 3.82 -1.43
N LYS A 50 15.29 4.37 -2.58
CA LYS A 50 15.73 5.77 -2.70
C LYS A 50 15.15 6.52 -3.90
N ASP A 51 14.40 5.83 -4.75
CA ASP A 51 13.74 6.37 -5.92
C ASP A 51 12.51 5.52 -6.28
N TYR A 52 11.65 6.07 -7.15
CA TYR A 52 10.53 5.36 -7.75
C TYR A 52 10.65 5.36 -9.26
N HIS A 53 10.27 4.23 -9.86
CA HIS A 53 9.99 4.12 -11.28
C HIS A 53 8.48 4.12 -11.53
N VAL A 54 8.07 4.40 -12.75
CA VAL A 54 6.68 4.17 -13.20
C VAL A 54 6.68 3.22 -14.37
N PHE A 55 5.76 2.27 -14.32
CA PHE A 55 5.55 1.31 -15.40
C PHE A 55 4.17 1.47 -16.02
N SER A 56 4.01 1.02 -17.26
CA SER A 56 2.69 0.98 -17.88
C SER A 56 2.51 -0.13 -18.91
N THR A 57 1.29 -0.63 -19.04
CA THR A 57 0.95 -1.70 -20.00
C THR A 57 -0.48 -1.57 -20.52
N ASP A 58 -0.69 -2.00 -21.77
CA ASP A 58 -2.01 -2.07 -22.40
C ASP A 58 -2.66 -3.46 -22.25
N ASP A 59 -1.91 -4.47 -21.79
CA ASP A 59 -2.37 -5.83 -21.48
C ASP A 59 -1.60 -6.39 -20.27
N VAL A 60 -2.32 -6.64 -19.18
CA VAL A 60 -1.77 -7.05 -17.88
C VAL A 60 -1.08 -8.42 -17.95
N MET A 61 -1.64 -9.38 -18.69
CA MET A 61 -1.14 -10.77 -18.68
C MET A 61 -0.19 -11.07 -19.85
N HIS A 62 -0.26 -10.33 -20.96
CA HIS A 62 0.58 -10.64 -22.13
C HIS A 62 1.26 -9.41 -22.77
N GLY A 63 0.91 -8.20 -22.36
CA GLY A 63 1.44 -6.97 -22.94
C GLY A 63 2.83 -6.60 -22.46
N GLU A 64 3.58 -5.84 -23.25
CA GLU A 64 4.87 -5.27 -22.85
C GLU A 64 4.72 -4.34 -21.64
N ILE A 65 5.63 -4.47 -20.67
CA ILE A 65 5.75 -3.55 -19.55
C ILE A 65 6.73 -2.46 -19.94
N LYS A 66 6.22 -1.25 -20.19
CA LYS A 66 7.06 -0.08 -20.47
C LYS A 66 7.51 0.54 -19.16
N ASP A 67 8.81 0.57 -18.93
CA ASP A 67 9.45 1.38 -17.88
C ASP A 67 9.62 2.82 -18.38
N HIS A 68 9.20 3.80 -17.57
CA HIS A 68 9.37 5.23 -17.85
C HIS A 68 10.57 5.85 -17.12
N GLY A 69 11.33 5.03 -16.39
CA GLY A 69 12.51 5.44 -15.63
C GLY A 69 12.17 6.04 -14.27
N VAL A 70 13.19 6.60 -13.61
CA VAL A 70 13.06 7.28 -12.33
C VAL A 70 12.15 8.51 -12.47
N VAL A 71 11.11 8.58 -11.66
CA VAL A 71 10.15 9.71 -11.66
C VAL A 71 10.24 10.59 -10.41
N LEU A 72 10.86 10.09 -9.34
CA LEU A 72 11.12 10.80 -8.09
C LEU A 72 12.27 10.10 -7.35
N ALA A 73 13.21 10.86 -6.80
CA ALA A 73 14.29 10.34 -5.97
C ALA A 73 14.43 11.12 -4.66
N THR A 74 15.02 10.49 -3.64
CA THR A 74 15.26 11.11 -2.32
C THR A 74 16.06 12.42 -2.41
N GLU A 75 17.00 12.51 -3.35
CA GLU A 75 17.85 13.69 -3.58
C GLU A 75 17.06 14.93 -4.04
N ASP A 76 15.90 14.73 -4.66
CA ASP A 76 15.03 15.81 -5.16
C ASP A 76 14.04 16.32 -4.10
N ILE A 77 13.92 15.64 -2.96
CA ILE A 77 12.92 15.93 -1.93
C ILE A 77 13.54 16.80 -0.82
N PRO A 78 13.12 18.07 -0.65
CA PRO A 78 13.83 19.02 0.23
C PRO A 78 13.90 18.64 1.72
N TRP A 79 12.90 17.91 2.20
CA TRP A 79 12.76 17.47 3.58
C TRP A 79 13.27 16.04 3.83
N ALA A 80 13.84 15.38 2.81
CA ALA A 80 14.27 14.00 2.88
C ALA A 80 15.29 13.72 3.99
N GLY A 81 15.06 12.61 4.69
CA GLY A 81 16.08 11.85 5.40
C GLY A 81 16.48 10.61 4.58
N ARG A 82 15.61 9.60 4.54
CA ARG A 82 15.87 8.29 3.88
C ARG A 82 14.60 7.45 3.71
N GLN A 83 14.71 6.36 2.94
CA GLN A 83 13.72 5.29 2.76
C GLN A 83 12.39 5.73 2.11
N LEU A 84 12.33 5.72 0.78
CA LEU A 84 11.09 5.83 0.01
C LEU A 84 10.36 4.48 -0.02
N TRP A 85 9.34 4.31 0.81
CA TRP A 85 8.57 3.05 0.93
C TRP A 85 7.36 3.01 -0.01
N ASP A 86 6.35 2.15 0.19
CA ASP A 86 5.17 2.05 -0.66
C ASP A 86 4.52 3.41 -0.96
N SER A 87 4.17 3.70 -2.21
CA SER A 87 3.59 4.97 -2.64
C SER A 87 2.30 4.76 -3.41
N ASP A 88 1.48 5.80 -3.54
CA ASP A 88 0.28 5.73 -4.37
C ASP A 88 0.01 7.02 -5.14
N VAL A 89 -0.73 6.94 -6.25
CA VAL A 89 -1.01 8.06 -7.14
C VAL A 89 -2.50 8.26 -7.34
N ALA A 90 -2.95 9.50 -7.20
CA ALA A 90 -4.30 9.92 -7.55
C ALA A 90 -4.31 10.94 -8.69
N PHE A 91 -5.37 10.91 -9.51
CA PHE A 91 -5.62 11.91 -10.54
C PHE A 91 -6.75 12.85 -10.13
N LYS A 92 -6.52 14.16 -10.15
CA LYS A 92 -7.58 15.16 -9.94
C LYS A 92 -7.28 16.45 -10.70
N ASN A 93 -8.29 17.04 -11.33
CA ASN A 93 -8.19 18.35 -12.00
C ASN A 93 -7.05 18.45 -13.02
N GLY A 94 -6.81 17.38 -13.78
CA GLY A 94 -5.78 17.37 -14.83
C GLY A 94 -4.34 17.18 -14.32
N LYS A 95 -4.16 16.85 -13.04
CA LYS A 95 -2.86 16.61 -12.42
C LYS A 95 -2.84 15.26 -11.73
N TYR A 96 -1.63 14.72 -11.60
CA TYR A 96 -1.33 13.48 -10.90
C TYR A 96 -0.57 13.81 -9.61
N TYR A 97 -1.01 13.21 -8.50
CA TYR A 97 -0.47 13.45 -7.17
C TYR A 97 0.06 12.12 -6.63
N MET A 98 1.39 12.00 -6.54
CA MET A 98 2.06 10.88 -5.91
C MET A 98 2.23 11.16 -4.42
N TYR A 99 1.66 10.30 -3.59
CA TYR A 99 1.82 10.31 -2.14
C TYR A 99 2.85 9.26 -1.76
N PHE A 100 3.87 9.68 -1.04
CA PHE A 100 5.00 8.81 -0.73
C PHE A 100 5.41 8.95 0.75
N PRO A 101 5.65 7.85 1.45
CA PRO A 101 6.21 7.85 2.78
C PRO A 101 7.73 7.97 2.73
N LEU A 102 8.27 8.77 3.62
CA LEU A 102 9.71 9.00 3.74
C LEU A 102 10.04 9.37 5.17
N LYS A 103 11.17 8.86 5.70
CA LYS A 103 11.69 9.35 6.98
C LYS A 103 12.25 10.75 6.79
N ASP A 104 11.80 11.68 7.63
CA ASP A 104 12.35 13.03 7.68
C ASP A 104 13.78 13.03 8.28
N LYS A 105 14.38 14.21 8.39
CA LYS A 105 15.73 14.41 8.97
C LYS A 105 15.83 14.04 10.46
N ASN A 106 14.72 13.67 11.09
CA ASN A 106 14.63 13.20 12.47
C ASN A 106 14.28 11.71 12.54
N ASP A 107 14.37 10.98 11.43
CA ASP A 107 14.10 9.54 11.33
C ASP A 107 12.65 9.15 11.67
N ILE A 108 11.71 10.10 11.51
CA ILE A 108 10.29 9.88 11.71
C ILE A 108 9.61 9.85 10.35
N PHE A 109 8.87 8.78 10.08
CA PHE A 109 8.09 8.65 8.85
C PHE A 109 7.02 9.74 8.75
N ARG A 110 6.96 10.38 7.58
CA ARG A 110 5.93 11.33 7.15
C ARG A 110 5.48 10.95 5.75
N ILE A 111 4.33 11.48 5.32
CA ILE A 111 3.82 11.30 3.96
C ILE A 111 3.95 12.63 3.22
N GLY A 112 4.66 12.61 2.09
CA GLY A 112 4.77 13.72 1.16
C GLY A 112 3.75 13.64 0.03
N VAL A 113 3.71 14.70 -0.77
CA VAL A 113 3.00 14.72 -2.06
C VAL A 113 3.91 15.33 -3.12
N ALA A 114 3.96 14.71 -4.30
CA ALA A 114 4.64 15.19 -5.48
C ALA A 114 3.67 15.27 -6.66
N ILE A 115 3.84 16.25 -7.54
CA ILE A 115 2.85 16.61 -8.55
C ILE A 115 3.45 16.43 -9.95
N SER A 116 2.67 15.83 -10.85
CA SER A 116 2.99 15.74 -12.28
C SER A 116 1.80 16.15 -13.14
N ASP A 117 2.08 16.60 -14.36
CA ASP A 117 1.07 16.81 -15.41
C ASP A 117 0.82 15.53 -16.24
N SER A 118 1.59 14.45 -16.01
CA SER A 118 1.49 13.16 -16.69
C SER A 118 1.54 11.98 -15.70
N PRO A 119 0.84 10.85 -15.96
CA PRO A 119 0.88 9.68 -15.07
C PRO A 119 2.28 9.05 -15.01
N GLU A 120 3.08 9.17 -16.07
CA GLU A 120 4.47 8.70 -16.10
C GLU A 120 5.49 9.65 -15.44
N GLY A 121 5.05 10.74 -14.81
CA GLY A 121 5.96 11.71 -14.20
C GLY A 121 6.69 12.62 -15.20
N PRO A 122 7.84 13.21 -14.81
CA PRO A 122 8.41 13.18 -13.46
C PRO A 122 7.51 13.91 -12.45
N PHE A 123 7.60 13.52 -11.18
CA PHE A 123 6.82 14.13 -10.10
C PHE A 123 7.67 15.14 -9.33
N ILE A 124 7.15 16.36 -9.17
CA ILE A 124 7.83 17.44 -8.45
C ILE A 124 7.35 17.46 -6.99
N PRO A 125 8.20 17.16 -6.00
CA PRO A 125 7.79 17.07 -4.61
C PRO A 125 7.49 18.44 -4.00
N GLN A 126 6.48 18.49 -3.12
CA GLN A 126 6.28 19.63 -2.24
C GLN A 126 7.47 19.77 -1.25
N PRO A 127 7.80 21.01 -0.84
CA PRO A 127 8.98 21.26 0.00
C PRO A 127 8.84 20.72 1.44
N ASP A 128 7.62 20.43 1.88
CA ASP A 128 7.30 19.92 3.22
C ASP A 128 6.35 18.72 3.11
N PRO A 129 6.36 17.80 4.09
CA PRO A 129 5.38 16.73 4.16
C PRO A 129 3.96 17.26 4.46
N ILE A 130 2.96 16.42 4.25
CA ILE A 130 1.57 16.71 4.61
C ILE A 130 1.48 16.96 6.11
N LYS A 131 0.83 18.06 6.51
CA LYS A 131 0.71 18.43 7.92
C LYS A 131 -0.13 17.41 8.66
N GLY A 132 0.40 16.92 9.78
CA GLY A 132 -0.26 15.89 10.58
C GLY A 132 -0.14 14.48 10.03
N SER A 133 0.57 14.27 8.91
CA SER A 133 0.93 12.92 8.44
C SER A 133 1.97 12.28 9.35
N TYR A 134 1.93 10.96 9.38
CA TYR A 134 2.87 10.10 10.09
C TYR A 134 2.76 8.68 9.52
N SER A 135 3.69 7.80 9.90
CA SER A 135 3.70 6.42 9.43
C SER A 135 3.81 6.32 7.89
N ILE A 136 3.39 5.20 7.32
CA ILE A 136 3.75 4.75 5.96
C ILE A 136 2.51 4.33 5.14
N ASP A 137 2.75 3.77 3.95
CA ASP A 137 1.81 3.04 3.10
C ASP A 137 0.50 3.80 2.79
N PRO A 138 0.60 4.99 2.17
CA PRO A 138 -0.58 5.71 1.71
C PRO A 138 -1.24 5.01 0.53
N ALA A 139 -2.55 4.77 0.60
CA ALA A 139 -3.39 4.40 -0.54
C ALA A 139 -4.57 5.38 -0.67
N ILE A 140 -4.83 5.83 -1.89
CA ILE A 140 -5.77 6.88 -2.21
C ILE A 140 -6.99 6.30 -2.91
N LEU A 141 -8.13 6.40 -2.24
CA LEU A 141 -9.42 6.09 -2.82
C LEU A 141 -10.01 7.34 -3.49
N ASP A 142 -10.27 7.25 -4.78
CA ASP A 142 -11.24 8.11 -5.47
C ASP A 142 -12.66 7.60 -5.19
N ASP A 143 -13.40 8.34 -4.36
CA ASP A 143 -14.75 7.93 -3.98
C ASP A 143 -15.78 8.17 -5.10
N GLY A 144 -15.41 8.85 -6.19
CA GLY A 144 -16.24 9.10 -7.36
C GLY A 144 -17.31 10.18 -7.16
N ASP A 145 -17.38 10.78 -5.97
CA ASP A 145 -18.25 11.92 -5.64
C ASP A 145 -17.46 13.26 -5.58
N GLY A 146 -16.19 13.23 -5.98
CA GLY A 146 -15.25 14.35 -5.89
C GLY A 146 -14.41 14.36 -4.61
N CYS A 147 -14.70 13.48 -3.65
CA CYS A 147 -13.90 13.26 -2.46
C CYS A 147 -12.80 12.22 -2.71
N TYR A 148 -11.64 12.45 -2.10
CA TYR A 148 -10.53 11.51 -2.08
C TYR A 148 -10.18 11.21 -0.62
N TYR A 149 -9.87 9.95 -0.34
CA TYR A 149 -9.52 9.49 1.01
C TYR A 149 -8.17 8.80 0.97
N MET A 150 -7.26 9.22 1.85
CA MET A 150 -6.00 8.52 2.08
C MET A 150 -6.19 7.52 3.22
N TYR A 151 -5.89 6.26 2.94
CA TYR A 151 -5.68 5.22 3.92
C TYR A 151 -4.19 5.09 4.17
N PHE A 152 -3.74 5.01 5.42
CA PHE A 152 -2.31 4.89 5.70
C PHE A 152 -2.04 4.24 7.05
N GLY A 153 -0.80 3.80 7.23
CA GLY A 153 -0.28 3.29 8.49
C GLY A 153 0.43 1.96 8.32
N GLY A 154 1.47 1.75 9.13
CA GLY A 154 2.17 0.47 9.24
C GLY A 154 2.70 0.26 10.65
N LEU A 155 2.51 -0.95 11.19
CA LEU A 155 3.07 -1.35 12.47
C LEU A 155 4.60 -1.51 12.38
N TRP A 156 5.23 -1.73 13.54
CA TRP A 156 6.67 -2.02 13.64
C TRP A 156 7.53 -0.95 12.97
N GLY A 157 8.25 -1.29 11.89
CA GLY A 157 9.09 -0.35 11.13
C GLY A 157 8.34 0.89 10.64
N GLY A 158 7.02 0.76 10.39
CA GLY A 158 6.15 1.86 9.98
C GLY A 158 5.76 2.84 11.08
N GLN A 159 6.17 2.61 12.34
CA GLN A 159 6.05 3.54 13.47
C GLN A 159 4.63 3.87 13.96
N LEU A 160 3.56 3.25 13.43
CA LEU A 160 2.17 3.55 13.83
C LEU A 160 1.92 3.39 15.34
N GLN A 161 2.58 2.42 15.97
CA GLN A 161 2.52 2.16 17.42
C GLN A 161 3.07 3.30 18.30
N ARG A 162 3.75 4.29 17.72
CA ARG A 162 4.19 5.51 18.39
C ARG A 162 3.12 6.59 18.46
N TYR A 163 1.90 6.33 17.95
CA TYR A 163 0.83 7.32 17.89
C TYR A 163 -0.45 6.84 18.56
N ARG A 164 -1.15 7.75 19.25
CA ARG A 164 -2.55 7.59 19.71
C ARG A 164 -3.29 8.90 19.44
N ASP A 165 -4.50 8.80 18.90
CA ASP A 165 -5.32 9.97 18.53
C ASP A 165 -4.54 11.04 17.74
N ASN A 166 -3.73 10.57 16.78
CA ASN A 166 -2.87 11.39 15.91
C ASN A 166 -1.78 12.19 16.66
N LYS A 167 -1.45 11.82 17.90
CA LYS A 167 -0.38 12.41 18.70
C LYS A 167 0.73 11.40 18.96
N ALA A 168 1.97 11.85 18.83
CA ALA A 168 3.14 11.04 19.17
C ALA A 168 3.18 10.77 20.68
N LEU A 169 3.52 9.53 21.04
CA LEU A 169 3.81 9.10 22.40
C LEU A 169 5.29 9.30 22.70
N GLU A 170 5.64 9.45 23.98
CA GLU A 170 7.03 9.46 24.45
C GLU A 170 7.75 8.13 24.15
N SER A 171 7.00 7.03 24.13
CA SER A 171 7.50 5.70 23.81
C SER A 171 6.48 4.91 22.99
N ALA A 172 6.98 4.06 22.10
CA ALA A 172 6.17 3.14 21.32
C ALA A 172 5.40 2.18 22.24
N VAL A 173 4.12 1.95 21.95
CA VAL A 173 3.29 0.97 22.67
C VAL A 173 2.55 0.12 21.66
N LEU A 174 2.85 -1.19 21.63
CA LEU A 174 2.06 -2.18 20.91
C LEU A 174 1.02 -2.77 21.89
N PRO A 175 -0.27 -2.80 21.53
CA PRO A 175 -1.27 -3.50 22.33
C PRO A 175 -1.01 -5.02 22.31
N THR A 176 -1.53 -5.75 23.30
CA THR A 176 -1.31 -7.20 23.42
C THR A 176 -2.58 -7.95 23.84
N GLY A 177 -2.64 -9.25 23.52
CA GLY A 177 -3.73 -10.13 23.95
C GLY A 177 -5.10 -9.63 23.50
N ASP A 178 -6.01 -9.45 24.45
CA ASP A 178 -7.41 -9.06 24.21
C ASP A 178 -7.60 -7.53 24.05
N GLU A 179 -6.52 -6.74 24.12
CA GLU A 179 -6.59 -5.32 23.82
C GLU A 179 -6.97 -5.09 22.35
N PRO A 180 -7.67 -4.00 22.00
CA PRO A 180 -7.96 -3.69 20.61
C PRO A 180 -6.68 -3.58 19.77
N ALA A 181 -6.68 -4.21 18.59
CA ALA A 181 -5.58 -4.06 17.64
C ALA A 181 -5.43 -2.59 17.22
N LEU A 182 -4.20 -2.19 16.88
CA LEU A 182 -3.96 -0.87 16.32
C LEU A 182 -4.52 -0.81 14.88
N PRO A 183 -5.47 0.09 14.59
CA PRO A 183 -6.01 0.22 13.25
C PRO A 183 -5.11 1.10 12.38
N GLY A 184 -5.14 0.86 11.07
CA GLY A 184 -4.75 1.85 10.07
C GLY A 184 -5.58 3.13 10.18
N ARG A 185 -5.27 4.11 9.35
CA ARG A 185 -5.89 5.43 9.37
C ARG A 185 -6.58 5.71 8.06
N VAL A 186 -7.65 6.48 8.12
CA VAL A 186 -8.34 7.03 6.95
C VAL A 186 -8.56 8.52 7.17
N VAL A 187 -8.34 9.33 6.13
CA VAL A 187 -8.50 10.77 6.20
C VAL A 187 -8.94 11.32 4.85
N LYS A 188 -9.94 12.21 4.86
CA LYS A 188 -10.32 12.93 3.65
C LYS A 188 -9.20 13.92 3.25
N LEU A 189 -8.85 13.94 1.97
CA LEU A 189 -7.91 14.90 1.40
C LEU A 189 -8.58 16.25 1.13
N SER A 190 -7.79 17.33 1.21
CA SER A 190 -8.23 18.68 0.83
C SER A 190 -8.53 18.77 -0.66
N ASP A 191 -9.30 19.78 -1.07
CA ASP A 191 -9.72 19.92 -2.46
C ASP A 191 -8.56 20.06 -3.44
N ASP A 192 -7.47 20.70 -3.00
CA ASP A 192 -6.22 20.87 -3.75
C ASP A 192 -5.29 19.64 -3.71
N MET A 193 -5.68 18.57 -3.01
CA MET A 193 -4.94 17.31 -2.87
C MET A 193 -3.60 17.45 -2.12
N LEU A 194 -3.30 18.61 -1.50
CA LEU A 194 -2.00 18.85 -0.87
C LEU A 194 -1.96 18.59 0.63
N GLN A 195 -3.12 18.54 1.29
CA GLN A 195 -3.24 18.41 2.74
C GLN A 195 -4.39 17.49 3.12
N PHE A 196 -4.52 17.22 4.42
CA PHE A 196 -5.73 16.61 4.96
C PHE A 196 -6.83 17.68 5.14
N ALA A 197 -8.07 17.32 4.80
CA ALA A 197 -9.25 18.15 5.04
C ALA A 197 -9.77 18.03 6.48
N GLU A 198 -9.30 17.04 7.23
CA GLU A 198 -9.73 16.70 8.58
C GLU A 198 -8.63 15.95 9.34
N GLU A 199 -8.87 15.61 10.60
CA GLU A 199 -7.97 14.73 11.35
C GLU A 199 -8.15 13.26 10.93
N PRO A 200 -7.06 12.47 10.83
CA PRO A 200 -7.16 11.05 10.54
C PRO A 200 -7.99 10.27 11.57
N ARG A 201 -8.80 9.35 11.07
CA ARG A 201 -9.70 8.50 11.86
C ARG A 201 -9.22 7.05 11.81
N PRO A 202 -9.46 6.23 12.86
CA PRO A 202 -9.11 4.81 12.82
C PRO A 202 -9.98 4.05 11.81
N VAL A 203 -9.37 3.18 11.02
CA VAL A 203 -10.07 2.18 10.19
C VAL A 203 -10.39 0.97 11.08
N VAL A 204 -11.61 0.92 11.60
CA VAL A 204 -12.04 -0.15 12.51
C VAL A 204 -12.38 -1.40 11.70
N ILE A 205 -11.74 -2.52 12.04
CA ILE A 205 -12.00 -3.84 11.45
C ILE A 205 -12.70 -4.69 12.50
N LEU A 206 -13.87 -5.23 12.14
CA LEU A 206 -14.71 -6.06 12.98
C LEU A 206 -14.60 -7.53 12.57
N ASP A 207 -14.75 -8.42 13.54
CA ASP A 207 -15.01 -9.84 13.30
C ASP A 207 -16.46 -10.07 12.81
N GLU A 208 -16.79 -11.33 12.55
CA GLU A 208 -18.11 -11.79 12.10
C GLU A 208 -19.25 -11.50 13.09
N ASN A 209 -18.92 -11.21 14.36
CA ASN A 209 -19.88 -10.89 15.42
C ASN A 209 -20.01 -9.37 15.64
N GLY A 210 -19.29 -8.54 14.87
CA GLY A 210 -19.30 -7.09 15.01
C GLY A 210 -18.38 -6.56 16.11
N THR A 211 -17.40 -7.35 16.56
CA THR A 211 -16.42 -6.97 17.60
C THR A 211 -15.11 -6.55 16.95
N PRO A 212 -14.48 -5.42 17.36
CA PRO A 212 -13.16 -5.04 16.86
C PRO A 212 -12.12 -6.14 17.08
N LEU A 213 -11.28 -6.38 16.06
CA LEU A 213 -10.19 -7.36 16.16
C LEU A 213 -9.22 -6.99 17.30
N THR A 214 -8.73 -8.00 17.99
CA THR A 214 -7.79 -7.84 19.12
C THR A 214 -6.34 -7.90 18.65
N ALA A 215 -5.44 -7.40 19.48
CA ALA A 215 -4.01 -7.34 19.18
C ALA A 215 -3.37 -8.73 19.09
N GLY A 216 -3.90 -9.73 19.80
CA GLY A 216 -3.45 -11.12 19.73
C GLY A 216 -3.91 -11.88 18.49
N ASP A 217 -4.81 -11.31 17.69
CA ASP A 217 -5.37 -11.92 16.48
C ASP A 217 -4.51 -11.61 15.23
N ASN A 218 -3.21 -11.95 15.30
CA ASN A 218 -2.22 -11.60 14.26
C ASN A 218 -2.57 -12.14 12.86
N GLU A 219 -3.41 -13.17 12.78
CA GLU A 219 -3.88 -13.77 11.54
C GLU A 219 -4.87 -12.88 10.78
N ARG A 220 -5.53 -11.94 11.49
CA ARG A 220 -6.58 -11.09 10.93
C ARG A 220 -6.34 -9.61 11.14
N ARG A 221 -5.66 -9.19 12.21
CA ARG A 221 -5.46 -7.77 12.51
C ARG A 221 -4.61 -7.08 11.45
N PHE A 222 -4.84 -5.79 11.28
CA PHE A 222 -4.05 -4.92 10.43
C PHE A 222 -2.56 -4.95 10.81
N PHE A 223 -1.69 -4.83 9.81
CA PHE A 223 -0.27 -4.57 9.99
C PHE A 223 0.19 -3.38 9.12
N GLU A 224 0.05 -3.48 7.80
CA GLU A 224 0.47 -2.46 6.81
C GLU A 224 -0.26 -2.67 5.45
N ALA A 225 0.20 -2.03 4.37
CA ALA A 225 -0.29 -2.26 3.00
C ALA A 225 -1.79 -2.00 2.80
N SER A 226 -2.28 -0.86 3.29
CA SER A 226 -3.69 -0.50 3.10
C SER A 226 -4.02 -0.38 1.61
N TRP A 227 -5.10 -1.00 1.17
CA TRP A 227 -5.65 -0.79 -0.18
C TRP A 227 -7.16 -0.80 -0.15
N VAL A 228 -7.80 0.13 -0.88
CA VAL A 228 -9.27 0.20 -0.98
C VAL A 228 -9.74 0.27 -2.40
N HIS A 229 -10.67 -0.61 -2.74
CA HIS A 229 -11.41 -0.56 -4.00
C HIS A 229 -12.91 -0.76 -3.77
N LYS A 230 -13.70 -0.37 -4.77
CA LYS A 230 -15.15 -0.56 -4.77
C LYS A 230 -15.54 -1.71 -5.67
N TYR A 231 -16.42 -2.60 -5.18
CA TYR A 231 -17.00 -3.68 -5.97
C TYR A 231 -18.46 -3.89 -5.55
N ASN A 232 -19.38 -3.92 -6.53
CA ASN A 232 -20.83 -4.04 -6.31
C ASN A 232 -21.40 -3.06 -5.26
N GLY A 233 -20.95 -1.80 -5.29
CA GLY A 233 -21.42 -0.74 -4.40
C GLY A 233 -20.94 -0.86 -2.95
N LYS A 234 -19.97 -1.73 -2.67
CA LYS A 234 -19.33 -1.90 -1.36
C LYS A 234 -17.87 -1.49 -1.42
N TYR A 235 -17.30 -1.17 -0.26
CA TYR A 235 -15.89 -0.81 -0.09
C TYR A 235 -15.13 -2.02 0.46
N TYR A 236 -14.07 -2.41 -0.22
CA TYR A 236 -13.20 -3.53 0.16
C TYR A 236 -11.91 -2.94 0.71
N PHE A 237 -11.73 -3.00 2.03
CA PHE A 237 -10.47 -2.62 2.68
C PHE A 237 -9.62 -3.87 2.81
N SER A 238 -8.49 -3.88 2.11
CA SER A 238 -7.54 -5.00 2.08
C SER A 238 -6.18 -4.56 2.61
N TYR A 239 -5.45 -5.47 3.23
CA TYR A 239 -4.25 -5.13 3.99
C TYR A 239 -3.37 -6.35 4.24
N SER A 240 -2.09 -6.10 4.55
CA SER A 240 -1.14 -7.11 5.02
C SER A 240 -1.29 -7.35 6.51
N THR A 241 -1.07 -8.60 6.93
CA THR A 241 -1.06 -9.01 8.34
C THR A 241 0.34 -9.09 8.93
N GLY A 242 1.40 -8.79 8.15
CA GLY A 242 2.78 -8.69 8.61
C GLY A 242 3.37 -10.04 9.02
N ASP A 243 3.50 -10.28 10.32
CA ASP A 243 4.14 -11.47 10.91
C ASP A 243 3.40 -12.80 10.64
N THR A 244 2.24 -12.74 10.00
CA THR A 244 1.49 -13.90 9.53
C THR A 244 1.36 -13.97 8.00
N HIS A 245 2.02 -13.04 7.29
CA HIS A 245 2.32 -13.07 5.86
C HIS A 245 1.12 -13.20 4.91
N ARG A 246 -0.08 -12.77 5.32
CA ARG A 246 -1.29 -12.86 4.49
C ARG A 246 -1.72 -11.49 4.00
N LEU A 247 -2.40 -11.50 2.87
CA LEU A 247 -3.26 -10.39 2.48
C LEU A 247 -4.68 -10.74 2.85
N CYS A 248 -5.27 -9.93 3.71
CA CYS A 248 -6.64 -10.09 4.21
C CYS A 248 -7.52 -8.97 3.67
N TYR A 249 -8.84 -9.14 3.78
CA TYR A 249 -9.79 -8.09 3.43
C TYR A 249 -11.04 -8.08 4.32
N ALA A 250 -11.63 -6.90 4.38
CA ALA A 250 -12.86 -6.59 5.09
C ALA A 250 -13.77 -5.72 4.20
N ILE A 251 -15.08 -5.83 4.39
CA ILE A 251 -16.08 -5.12 3.58
C ILE A 251 -16.84 -4.10 4.44
N GLY A 252 -17.07 -2.91 3.89
CA GLY A 252 -17.86 -1.84 4.49
C GLY A 252 -18.77 -1.14 3.48
N ASP A 253 -19.57 -0.21 3.98
CA ASP A 253 -20.61 0.51 3.21
C ASP A 253 -20.25 1.97 2.89
N ASN A 254 -19.12 2.45 3.41
CA ASN A 254 -18.66 3.82 3.25
C ASN A 254 -17.13 3.86 3.41
N PRO A 255 -16.44 4.94 2.99
CA PRO A 255 -14.98 5.00 3.06
C PRO A 255 -14.42 4.93 4.49
N TYR A 256 -15.16 5.35 5.52
CA TYR A 256 -14.65 5.34 6.89
C TYR A 256 -14.83 4.00 7.62
N GLY A 257 -15.61 3.08 7.08
CA GLY A 257 -16.01 1.86 7.77
C GLY A 257 -17.08 2.08 8.85
N PRO A 258 -17.17 1.21 9.88
CA PRO A 258 -16.30 0.06 10.11
C PRO A 258 -16.38 -0.97 8.97
N PHE A 259 -15.33 -1.79 8.84
CA PHE A 259 -15.25 -2.86 7.87
C PHE A 259 -15.33 -4.22 8.59
N THR A 260 -16.12 -5.15 8.08
CA THR A 260 -16.22 -6.52 8.63
C THR A 260 -15.31 -7.47 7.87
N TYR A 261 -14.38 -8.11 8.57
CA TYR A 261 -13.44 -9.10 8.03
C TYR A 261 -14.17 -10.19 7.23
N GLN A 262 -13.63 -10.55 6.07
CA GLN A 262 -14.22 -11.55 5.18
C GLN A 262 -13.30 -12.76 4.93
N GLY A 263 -11.99 -12.57 4.97
CA GLY A 263 -11.06 -13.67 4.73
C GLY A 263 -9.72 -13.24 4.16
N VAL A 264 -9.04 -14.24 3.59
CA VAL A 264 -7.70 -14.13 3.00
C VAL A 264 -7.83 -13.98 1.49
N ILE A 265 -7.21 -12.94 0.93
CA ILE A 265 -7.00 -12.76 -0.51
C ILE A 265 -5.84 -13.63 -0.99
N LEU A 266 -4.70 -13.57 -0.30
CA LEU A 266 -3.44 -14.23 -0.69
C LEU A 266 -2.82 -14.92 0.52
N THR A 267 -2.50 -16.22 0.38
CA THR A 267 -1.71 -16.97 1.37
C THR A 267 -0.22 -16.55 1.31
N PRO A 268 0.63 -16.96 2.27
CA PRO A 268 2.03 -16.56 2.29
C PRO A 268 2.77 -16.74 0.96
N VAL A 269 3.67 -15.80 0.67
CA VAL A 269 4.59 -15.81 -0.48
C VAL A 269 6.02 -16.08 0.01
N VAL A 270 6.94 -16.38 -0.91
CA VAL A 270 8.38 -16.44 -0.56
C VAL A 270 8.87 -15.03 -0.23
N GLY A 271 9.53 -14.86 0.93
CA GLY A 271 9.92 -13.56 1.48
C GLY A 271 9.11 -13.20 2.73
N TRP A 272 9.57 -12.24 3.53
CA TRP A 272 8.87 -11.86 4.77
C TRP A 272 7.67 -10.95 4.49
N THR A 273 7.83 -9.98 3.59
CA THR A 273 6.77 -9.01 3.26
C THR A 273 5.79 -9.57 2.24
N THR A 274 4.55 -9.11 2.34
CA THR A 274 3.53 -9.22 1.28
C THR A 274 2.78 -7.90 1.20
N HIS A 275 2.61 -7.38 -0.01
CA HIS A 275 1.97 -6.09 -0.30
C HIS A 275 1.25 -6.20 -1.66
N HIS A 276 0.18 -5.43 -1.86
CA HIS A 276 -0.62 -5.52 -3.07
C HIS A 276 -1.35 -4.24 -3.50
N ALA A 277 -1.85 -4.30 -4.73
CA ALA A 277 -2.98 -3.51 -5.21
C ALA A 277 -3.96 -4.38 -5.97
N ILE A 278 -5.24 -3.98 -5.92
CA ILE A 278 -6.34 -4.60 -6.66
C ILE A 278 -6.91 -3.58 -7.65
N ALA A 279 -6.87 -3.92 -8.93
CA ALA A 279 -7.38 -3.06 -10.00
C ALA A 279 -8.26 -3.83 -10.97
N GLU A 280 -9.34 -3.19 -11.42
CA GLU A 280 -10.14 -3.64 -12.56
C GLU A 280 -9.55 -3.06 -13.86
N TYR A 281 -9.37 -3.91 -14.86
CA TYR A 281 -8.96 -3.48 -16.19
C TYR A 281 -9.64 -4.34 -17.26
N LYS A 282 -10.32 -3.69 -18.21
CA LYS A 282 -11.04 -4.34 -19.32
C LYS A 282 -12.01 -5.44 -18.85
N GLY A 283 -12.72 -5.20 -17.73
CA GLY A 283 -13.73 -6.11 -17.17
C GLY A 283 -13.17 -7.32 -16.42
N LYS A 284 -11.86 -7.33 -16.13
CA LYS A 284 -11.19 -8.33 -15.30
C LYS A 284 -10.56 -7.68 -14.09
N TRP A 285 -10.52 -8.41 -12.99
CA TRP A 285 -9.86 -7.97 -11.76
C TRP A 285 -8.50 -8.63 -11.63
N TYR A 286 -7.54 -7.89 -11.11
CA TYR A 286 -6.15 -8.34 -10.99
C TYR A 286 -5.64 -8.04 -9.59
N LEU A 287 -4.84 -8.98 -9.06
CA LEU A 287 -4.05 -8.78 -7.86
C LEU A 287 -2.59 -8.61 -8.26
N PHE A 288 -2.11 -7.37 -8.15
CA PHE A 288 -0.69 -7.05 -8.26
C PHE A 288 -0.07 -7.21 -6.88
N HIS A 289 1.07 -7.89 -6.81
CA HIS A 289 1.79 -8.15 -5.56
C HIS A 289 3.27 -8.42 -5.87
N HIS A 290 4.05 -8.79 -4.86
CA HIS A 290 5.45 -9.18 -5.04
C HIS A 290 5.75 -10.50 -4.32
N ASP A 291 6.90 -11.11 -4.66
CA ASP A 291 7.53 -12.15 -3.86
C ASP A 291 9.06 -12.05 -3.97
N CYS A 292 9.78 -12.96 -3.31
CA CYS A 292 11.24 -13.05 -3.33
C CYS A 292 11.74 -14.31 -4.07
N VAL A 293 10.95 -14.91 -4.96
CA VAL A 293 11.41 -16.13 -5.67
C VAL A 293 12.63 -15.83 -6.54
N PRO A 294 12.66 -14.78 -7.39
CA PRO A 294 13.81 -14.52 -8.26
C PRO A 294 15.08 -14.14 -7.50
N SER A 295 14.96 -13.61 -6.27
CA SER A 295 16.10 -13.28 -5.41
C SER A 295 16.55 -14.42 -4.50
N ASN A 296 15.92 -15.60 -4.59
CA ASN A 296 16.14 -16.76 -3.70
C ASN A 296 15.85 -16.44 -2.22
N GLY A 297 14.75 -15.73 -1.96
CA GLY A 297 14.25 -15.46 -0.60
C GLY A 297 14.89 -14.28 0.11
N ARG A 298 15.66 -13.42 -0.57
CA ARG A 298 16.19 -12.19 0.05
C ARG A 298 15.06 -11.18 0.21
N THR A 299 14.63 -10.95 1.46
CA THR A 299 13.39 -10.19 1.72
C THR A 299 13.41 -8.73 1.26
N TRP A 300 14.59 -8.12 1.09
CA TRP A 300 14.77 -6.76 0.57
C TRP A 300 14.93 -6.67 -0.95
N LEU A 301 14.89 -7.80 -1.67
CA LEU A 301 14.98 -7.85 -3.14
C LEU A 301 13.76 -8.57 -3.68
N ARG A 302 12.66 -7.83 -3.86
CA ARG A 302 11.35 -8.37 -4.23
C ARG A 302 11.07 -8.18 -5.71
N SER A 303 10.19 -9.00 -6.27
CA SER A 303 9.87 -9.02 -7.69
C SER A 303 8.37 -8.90 -7.92
N LEU A 304 8.00 -7.81 -8.58
CA LEU A 304 6.63 -7.48 -8.95
C LEU A 304 6.01 -8.53 -9.88
N LYS A 305 4.81 -8.96 -9.52
CA LYS A 305 4.02 -9.95 -10.24
C LYS A 305 2.52 -9.66 -10.18
N VAL A 306 1.77 -10.34 -11.04
CA VAL A 306 0.31 -10.19 -11.15
C VAL A 306 -0.37 -11.53 -11.44
N CYS A 307 -1.63 -11.64 -11.01
CA CYS A 307 -2.55 -12.70 -11.41
C CYS A 307 -4.00 -12.20 -11.46
N GLU A 308 -4.90 -12.97 -12.06
CA GLU A 308 -6.33 -12.67 -12.08
C GLU A 308 -6.99 -12.94 -10.72
N LEU A 309 -7.70 -11.93 -10.22
CA LEU A 309 -8.54 -11.99 -9.02
C LEU A 309 -9.98 -12.25 -9.42
N GLU A 310 -10.68 -13.08 -8.65
CA GLU A 310 -12.07 -13.44 -8.91
C GLU A 310 -12.91 -13.24 -7.64
N TYR A 311 -14.15 -12.80 -7.85
CA TYR A 311 -15.17 -12.77 -6.82
C TYR A 311 -16.15 -13.93 -7.01
N ASP A 312 -16.62 -14.51 -5.91
CA ASP A 312 -17.75 -15.42 -5.93
C ASP A 312 -19.09 -14.69 -6.09
N SER A 313 -20.19 -15.45 -6.11
CA SER A 313 -21.55 -14.91 -6.25
C SER A 313 -22.02 -14.09 -5.04
N GLU A 314 -21.37 -14.22 -3.89
CA GLU A 314 -21.65 -13.43 -2.68
C GLU A 314 -20.81 -12.15 -2.63
N GLY A 315 -19.90 -11.96 -3.60
CA GLY A 315 -18.96 -10.85 -3.63
C GLY A 315 -17.70 -11.08 -2.79
N LYS A 316 -17.46 -12.29 -2.30
CA LYS A 316 -16.20 -12.61 -1.60
C LYS A 316 -15.09 -12.88 -2.60
N ILE A 317 -13.88 -12.45 -2.26
CA ILE A 317 -12.68 -12.73 -3.05
C ILE A 317 -12.31 -14.20 -2.87
N ILE A 318 -12.08 -14.91 -3.97
CA ILE A 318 -11.58 -16.28 -3.96
C ILE A 318 -10.09 -16.25 -3.63
N THR A 319 -9.70 -16.91 -2.54
CA THR A 319 -8.31 -16.95 -2.06
C THR A 319 -7.35 -17.49 -3.14
N ILE A 320 -6.24 -16.80 -3.30
CA ILE A 320 -5.14 -17.13 -4.19
C ILE A 320 -4.02 -17.77 -3.36
N ASP A 321 -3.46 -18.86 -3.89
CA ASP A 321 -2.29 -19.52 -3.30
C ASP A 321 -1.00 -18.75 -3.67
N GLY A 322 -0.33 -18.20 -2.67
CA GLY A 322 0.93 -17.46 -2.78
C GLY A 322 2.17 -18.34 -2.97
N GLY A 323 2.08 -19.63 -2.64
CA GLY A 323 3.18 -20.60 -2.83
C GLY A 323 4.39 -20.43 -1.91
N GLY A 324 4.25 -19.73 -0.78
CA GLY A 324 5.27 -19.52 0.24
C GLY A 324 5.23 -20.48 1.44
N GLU A 325 4.35 -21.47 1.43
CA GLU A 325 4.30 -22.55 2.44
C GLU A 325 5.46 -23.53 2.35
#